data_AF-A0A378VUZ2-F1
#
_entry.id   AF-A0A378VUZ2-F1
#
_cell.length_a   1.000
_cell.length_b   1.000
_cell.length_c   1.000
_cell.angle_alpha   90.00
_cell.angle_beta   90.00
_cell.angle_gamma   90.00
#
_symmetry.space_group_name_H-M   'P 1'
#
loop_
_entity.id
_entity.type
_entity.pdbx_description
1 polymer ?
#
loop_
_entity_poly.entity_id
_entity_poly.type
_entity_poly.pdbx_seq_one_letter_code
_entity_poly.pdbx_strand_id
1 'polypeptide(L)'
;MGDAGLWNGFILVKMPRPIRFYAGDEMKYCADKFSEAESGLKIPASFADKFAVDRSVILGGQAVLEAFANTGKHGGMPFFWSEKELDHGNRVETLVGTIRGVAKTRFAVDVGGGAKEITDYGVTVVDTVVPLHGGIR
;
A
#
# COMPACT_ATOMS: atom_id res chain seq x y z
N MET A 1 -15.06 7.68 -17.49
CA MET A 1 -13.93 7.06 -16.77
C MET A 1 -14.10 5.56 -16.90
N GLY A 2 -13.04 4.82 -17.24
CA GLY A 2 -13.13 3.37 -17.43
C GLY A 2 -13.35 2.67 -16.08
N ASP A 3 -14.40 1.86 -15.99
CA ASP A 3 -14.74 1.05 -14.83
C ASP A 3 -13.69 -0.05 -14.56
N ALA A 4 -13.76 -0.65 -13.37
CA ALA A 4 -12.97 -1.83 -13.05
C ALA A 4 -13.26 -2.97 -14.04
N GLY A 5 -12.20 -3.58 -14.60
CA GLY A 5 -12.32 -4.70 -15.53
C GLY A 5 -11.84 -6.00 -14.87
N LEU A 6 -12.46 -7.13 -15.20
CA LEU A 6 -11.95 -8.45 -14.84
C LEU A 6 -11.22 -9.05 -16.06
N TRP A 7 -9.95 -9.43 -15.89
CA TRP A 7 -9.17 -10.06 -16.95
C TRP A 7 -8.27 -11.15 -16.38
N ASN A 8 -8.39 -12.38 -16.90
CA ASN A 8 -7.60 -13.53 -16.46
C ASN A 8 -7.57 -13.73 -14.92
N GLY A 9 -8.68 -13.46 -14.24
CA GLY A 9 -8.78 -13.57 -12.78
C GLY A 9 -8.24 -12.37 -11.99
N PHE A 10 -7.72 -11.34 -12.66
CA PHE A 10 -7.32 -10.08 -12.04
C PHE A 10 -8.41 -9.02 -12.18
N ILE A 11 -8.72 -8.36 -11.06
CA ILE A 11 -9.50 -7.12 -11.06
C ILE A 11 -8.52 -5.98 -11.36
N LEU A 12 -8.67 -5.40 -12.55
CA LEU A 12 -7.90 -4.26 -13.02
C LEU A 12 -8.65 -2.99 -12.68
N VAL A 13 -8.08 -2.19 -11.78
CA VAL A 13 -8.61 -0.88 -11.40
C VAL A 13 -7.62 0.18 -11.83
N LYS A 14 -8.10 1.21 -12.53
CA LYS A 14 -7.26 2.36 -12.87
C LYS A 14 -6.91 3.12 -11.59
N MET A 15 -5.61 3.29 -11.32
CA MET A 15 -5.17 4.13 -10.21
C MET A 15 -5.47 5.60 -10.53
N PRO A 16 -6.24 6.32 -9.69
CA PRO A 16 -6.56 7.73 -9.93
C PRO A 16 -5.32 8.63 -9.75
N ARG A 17 -4.36 8.20 -8.94
CA ARG A 17 -3.04 8.82 -8.79
C ARG A 17 -1.98 7.74 -9.04
N PRO A 18 -1.32 7.74 -10.22
CA PRO A 18 -0.29 6.76 -10.49
C PRO A 18 0.94 7.02 -9.61
N ILE A 19 1.60 5.94 -9.18
CA ILE A 19 2.94 6.01 -8.60
C ILE A 19 3.91 6.11 -9.78
N ARG A 20 4.37 7.34 -10.07
CA ARG A 20 5.21 7.65 -11.22
C ARG A 20 6.57 8.18 -10.78
N PHE A 21 7.62 7.70 -11.43
CA PHE A 21 8.99 8.18 -11.27
C PHE A 21 9.48 8.81 -12.57
N TYR A 22 9.99 10.03 -12.50
CA TYR A 22 10.55 10.78 -13.62
C TYR A 22 12.06 10.56 -13.75
N ALA A 23 12.63 11.02 -14.87
CA ALA A 23 14.06 10.98 -15.10
C ALA A 23 14.83 11.67 -13.95
N GLY A 24 15.82 10.96 -13.36
CA GLY A 24 16.61 11.47 -12.23
C GLY A 24 16.04 11.17 -10.84
N ASP A 25 14.77 10.74 -10.74
CA ASP A 25 14.17 10.33 -9.48
C ASP A 25 14.88 9.08 -8.92
N GLU A 26 14.80 8.92 -7.61
CA GLU A 26 15.27 7.72 -6.93
C GLU A 26 14.10 6.82 -6.57
N MET A 27 14.08 5.64 -7.17
CA MET A 27 13.12 4.59 -6.87
C MET A 27 13.68 3.66 -5.80
N LYS A 28 12.91 3.42 -4.74
CA LYS A 28 13.26 2.48 -3.68
C LYS A 28 12.73 1.08 -3.96
N TYR A 29 13.54 0.08 -3.62
CA TYR A 29 13.21 -1.35 -3.73
C TYR A 29 14.03 -2.16 -2.71
N CYS A 30 13.57 -3.35 -2.34
CA CYS A 30 14.38 -4.28 -1.53
C CYS A 30 15.20 -5.17 -2.49
N ALA A 31 16.52 -5.09 -2.41
CA ALA A 31 17.42 -5.89 -3.25
C ALA A 31 17.56 -7.34 -2.75
N ASP A 32 17.35 -7.56 -1.46
CA ASP A 32 17.39 -8.87 -0.83
C ASP A 32 15.99 -9.29 -0.37
N LYS A 33 15.58 -10.51 -0.74
CA LYS A 33 14.30 -11.11 -0.35
C LYS A 33 14.20 -11.39 1.15
N PHE A 34 15.33 -11.48 1.86
CA PHE A 34 15.39 -11.73 3.30
C PHE A 34 15.54 -10.46 4.15
N SER A 35 15.59 -9.28 3.52
CA SER A 35 15.81 -8.01 4.21
C SER A 35 14.67 -7.02 3.96
N GLU A 36 14.48 -6.12 4.90
CA GLU A 36 13.64 -4.92 4.75
C GLU A 36 14.49 -3.68 4.43
N ALA A 37 15.81 -3.83 4.32
CA ALA A 37 16.70 -2.74 3.94
C ALA A 37 16.45 -2.32 2.49
N GLU A 38 15.98 -1.09 2.33
CA GLU A 38 15.72 -0.51 1.02
C GLU A 38 17.02 -0.11 0.33
N SER A 39 17.10 -0.45 -0.96
CA SER A 39 18.08 0.03 -1.92
C SER A 39 17.46 1.10 -2.83
N GLY A 40 18.31 1.96 -3.38
CA GLY A 40 17.91 3.00 -4.32
C GLY A 40 18.37 2.68 -5.74
N LEU A 41 17.53 2.98 -6.72
CA LEU A 41 17.88 3.00 -8.14
C LEU A 41 17.52 4.36 -8.73
N LYS A 42 18.45 4.97 -9.47
CA LYS A 42 18.15 6.20 -10.22
C LYS A 42 17.46 5.87 -11.54
N ILE A 43 16.36 6.55 -11.82
CA ILE A 43 15.73 6.49 -13.14
C ILE A 43 16.68 7.16 -14.15
N PRO A 44 16.98 6.53 -15.30
CA PRO A 44 17.95 7.05 -16.26
C PRO A 44 17.63 8.49 -16.68
N ALA A 45 18.61 9.38 -16.59
CA ALA A 45 18.46 10.77 -17.03
C ALA A 45 18.14 10.88 -18.54
N SER A 46 18.52 9.86 -19.32
CA SER A 46 18.23 9.75 -20.75
C SER A 46 16.73 9.66 -21.08
N PHE A 47 15.88 9.35 -20.09
CA PHE A 47 14.42 9.38 -20.26
C PHE A 47 13.91 10.80 -20.51
N ALA A 48 14.61 11.83 -20.00
CA ALA A 48 14.28 13.24 -20.15
C ALA A 48 12.76 13.48 -19.97
N ASP A 49 12.13 14.22 -20.89
CA ASP A 49 10.68 14.42 -20.91
C ASP A 49 9.95 13.45 -21.87
N LYS A 50 10.60 12.34 -22.24
CA LYS A 50 10.05 11.33 -23.17
C LYS A 50 9.41 10.16 -22.46
N PHE A 51 9.98 9.74 -21.33
CA PHE A 51 9.54 8.54 -20.62
C PHE A 51 9.50 8.75 -19.10
N ALA A 52 8.64 7.99 -18.44
CA ALA A 52 8.60 7.83 -17.00
C ALA A 52 8.46 6.35 -16.65
N VAL A 53 8.60 6.01 -15.38
CA VAL A 53 8.33 4.66 -14.86
C VAL A 53 7.08 4.70 -14.00
N ASP A 54 6.06 3.94 -14.39
CA ASP A 54 4.82 3.76 -13.63
C ASP A 54 4.86 2.43 -12.88
N ARG A 55 4.60 2.50 -11.57
CA ARG A 55 4.50 1.33 -10.68
C ARG A 55 3.06 0.90 -10.54
N SER A 56 2.78 -0.30 -11.03
CA SER A 56 1.53 -1.03 -10.75
C SER A 56 1.71 -1.90 -9.52
N VAL A 57 0.67 -1.99 -8.69
CA VAL A 57 0.66 -2.84 -7.50
C VAL A 57 -0.34 -3.97 -7.73
N ILE A 58 0.14 -5.20 -7.68
CA ILE A 58 -0.69 -6.40 -7.78
C ILE A 58 -0.93 -6.89 -6.36
N LEU A 59 -2.20 -6.92 -5.98
CA LEU A 59 -2.64 -7.33 -4.63
C LEU A 59 -3.29 -8.71 -4.69
N GLY A 60 -2.81 -9.62 -3.84
CA GLY A 60 -3.47 -10.88 -3.53
C GLY A 60 -4.49 -10.69 -2.41
N GLY A 61 -5.44 -11.62 -2.28
CA GLY A 61 -6.51 -11.53 -1.27
C GLY A 61 -6.02 -11.53 0.20
N GLN A 62 -4.77 -11.92 0.44
CA GLN A 62 -4.14 -11.99 1.77
C GLN A 62 -2.87 -11.11 1.83
N ALA A 63 -2.90 -9.97 1.15
CA ALA A 63 -1.80 -9.02 1.04
C ALA A 63 -1.43 -8.29 2.35
N VAL A 64 -2.42 -8.07 3.22
CA VAL A 64 -2.34 -7.16 4.36
C VAL A 64 -2.98 -7.82 5.57
N LEU A 65 -2.33 -7.72 6.72
CA LEU A 65 -2.96 -7.99 8.00
C LEU A 65 -3.40 -6.70 8.65
N GLU A 66 -4.63 -6.74 9.14
CA GLU A 66 -5.23 -5.71 9.95
C GLU A 66 -5.56 -6.31 11.32
N ALA A 67 -4.89 -5.80 12.35
CA ALA A 67 -5.08 -6.21 13.73
C ALA A 67 -5.80 -5.11 14.49
N PHE A 68 -6.81 -5.53 15.25
CA PHE A 68 -7.62 -4.67 16.11
C PHE A 68 -7.36 -5.03 17.57
N ALA A 69 -7.22 -4.03 18.42
CA ALA A 69 -7.04 -4.25 19.86
C ALA A 69 -8.22 -3.74 20.66
N ASN A 70 -8.42 -4.33 21.83
CA ASN A 70 -9.45 -3.94 22.78
C ASN A 70 -9.13 -2.54 23.35
N THR A 71 -10.08 -1.61 23.24
CA THR A 71 -9.92 -0.22 23.71
C THR A 71 -10.16 -0.04 25.21
N GLY A 72 -10.58 -1.10 25.91
CA GLY A 72 -11.05 -1.07 27.31
C GLY A 72 -12.39 -0.35 27.49
N LYS A 73 -12.99 0.16 26.41
CA LYS A 73 -14.26 0.90 26.39
C LYS A 73 -15.30 0.14 25.54
N HIS A 74 -16.58 0.45 25.76
CA HIS A 74 -17.71 -0.07 24.97
C HIS A 74 -17.67 -1.59 24.74
N GLY A 75 -17.49 -2.36 25.81
CA GLY A 75 -17.46 -3.84 25.72
C GLY A 75 -16.21 -4.42 25.06
N GLY A 76 -15.15 -3.62 24.90
CA GLY A 76 -13.88 -4.05 24.34
C GLY A 76 -13.80 -3.99 22.81
N MET A 77 -14.71 -3.25 22.20
CA MET A 77 -14.68 -2.95 20.77
C MET A 77 -13.40 -2.18 20.40
N PRO A 78 -12.86 -2.39 19.19
CA PRO A 78 -11.64 -1.72 18.73
C PRO A 78 -11.84 -0.26 18.31
N PHE A 79 -13.10 0.19 18.33
CA PHE A 79 -13.49 1.57 18.17
C PHE A 79 -14.17 2.04 19.46
N PHE A 80 -13.92 3.28 19.83
CA PHE A 80 -14.68 3.95 20.87
C PHE A 80 -15.11 5.33 20.42
N TRP A 81 -16.28 5.74 20.88
CA TRP A 81 -16.76 7.09 20.70
C TRP A 81 -17.15 7.69 22.05
N SER A 82 -17.02 9.00 22.21
CA SER A 82 -17.57 9.73 23.34
C SER A 82 -18.13 11.06 22.87
N GLU A 83 -19.35 11.35 23.31
CA GLU A 83 -20.04 12.58 22.98
C GLU A 83 -20.18 13.43 24.24
N LYS A 84 -20.01 14.74 24.09
CA LYS A 84 -20.21 15.70 25.17
C LYS A 84 -20.97 16.90 24.65
N GLU A 85 -22.09 17.20 25.30
CA GLU A 85 -22.82 18.44 25.05
C GLU A 85 -22.02 19.63 25.58
N LEU A 86 -21.92 20.66 24.73
CA LEU A 86 -21.31 21.94 25.01
C LEU A 86 -22.35 23.04 24.79
N ASP A 87 -22.10 24.21 25.39
CA ASP A 87 -22.89 25.42 25.15
C ASP A 87 -24.41 25.23 25.35
N HIS A 88 -24.81 24.80 26.56
CA HIS A 88 -26.22 24.63 26.96
C HIS A 88 -27.07 23.77 26.00
N GLY A 89 -26.48 22.73 25.41
CA GLY A 89 -27.19 21.81 24.51
C GLY A 89 -27.31 22.29 23.06
N ASN A 90 -26.63 23.40 22.71
CA ASN A 90 -26.60 23.91 21.34
C ASN A 90 -25.47 23.32 20.48
N ARG A 91 -24.50 22.63 21.11
CA ARG A 91 -23.39 21.98 20.39
C ARG A 91 -23.08 20.62 21.01
N VAL A 92 -22.66 19.68 20.18
CA VAL A 92 -22.13 18.38 20.61
C VAL A 92 -20.72 18.25 20.09
N GLU A 93 -19.79 17.89 20.97
CA GLU A 93 -18.44 17.47 20.63
C GLU A 93 -18.39 15.94 20.61
N THR A 94 -18.00 15.37 19.48
CA THR A 94 -17.85 13.92 19.30
C THR A 94 -16.38 13.57 19.11
N LEU A 95 -15.86 12.67 19.94
CA LEU A 95 -14.54 12.05 19.78
C LEU A 95 -14.73 10.62 19.32
N VAL A 96 -13.97 10.22 18.28
CA VAL A 96 -13.88 8.83 17.82
C VAL A 96 -12.42 8.41 17.83
N GLY A 97 -12.12 7.28 18.46
CA GLY A 97 -10.78 6.70 18.53
C GLY A 97 -10.79 5.22 18.16
N THR A 98 -9.64 4.73 17.67
CA THR A 98 -9.43 3.31 17.33
C THR A 98 -8.04 2.85 17.74
N ILE A 99 -7.91 1.57 18.12
CA ILE A 99 -6.61 0.89 18.19
C ILE A 99 -6.52 -0.09 17.03
N ARG A 100 -5.73 0.29 16.02
CA ARG A 100 -5.63 -0.38 14.72
C ARG A 100 -4.17 -0.47 14.30
N GLY A 101 -3.69 -1.68 14.02
CA GLY A 101 -2.40 -1.94 13.39
C GLY A 101 -2.60 -2.52 11.99
N VAL A 102 -1.94 -1.95 10.98
CA VAL A 102 -1.98 -2.45 9.59
C VAL A 102 -0.55 -2.67 9.12
N ALA A 103 -0.25 -3.88 8.64
CA ALA A 103 1.08 -4.22 8.15
C ALA A 103 1.02 -5.22 6.99
N LYS A 104 2.04 -5.16 6.12
CA LYS A 104 2.29 -6.20 5.12
C LYS A 104 2.77 -7.47 5.83
N THR A 105 2.31 -8.63 5.37
CA THR A 105 2.77 -9.93 5.87
C THR A 105 3.81 -10.59 5.01
N ARG A 106 4.74 -11.28 5.67
CA ARG A 106 5.62 -12.28 5.06
C ARG A 106 5.73 -13.46 6.00
N PHE A 107 5.74 -14.67 5.46
CA PHE A 107 5.81 -15.91 6.24
C PHE A 107 7.10 -16.64 5.92
N ALA A 108 7.83 -17.09 6.94
CA ALA A 108 8.96 -18.00 6.77
C ALA A 108 8.43 -19.43 6.61
N VAL A 109 8.26 -19.87 5.36
CA VAL A 109 7.72 -21.19 5.02
C VAL A 109 8.86 -22.20 5.00
N ASP A 110 8.67 -23.35 5.66
CA ASP A 110 9.61 -24.47 5.59
C ASP A 110 9.47 -25.17 4.24
N VAL A 111 10.56 -25.21 3.46
CA VAL A 111 10.61 -25.82 2.13
C VAL A 111 11.29 -27.20 2.14
N GLY A 112 11.55 -27.75 3.33
CA GLY A 112 12.25 -29.02 3.52
C GLY A 112 13.76 -28.86 3.61
N GLY A 113 14.44 -29.91 4.09
CA GLY A 113 15.91 -29.93 4.24
C GLY A 113 16.45 -28.93 5.27
N GLY A 114 15.61 -28.42 6.17
CA GLY A 114 15.98 -27.39 7.15
C GLY A 114 16.05 -25.96 6.59
N ALA A 115 15.68 -25.76 5.33
CA ALA A 115 15.64 -24.45 4.70
C ALA A 115 14.27 -23.78 4.88
N LYS A 116 14.27 -22.47 5.14
CA LYS A 116 13.07 -21.63 5.19
C LYS A 116 13.14 -20.56 4.12
N GLU A 117 12.05 -20.35 3.42
CA GLU A 117 11.91 -19.33 2.39
C GLU A 117 10.88 -18.29 2.81
N ILE A 118 11.24 -17.01 2.68
CA ILE A 118 10.32 -15.91 2.96
C ILE A 118 9.34 -15.81 1.82
N THR A 119 8.08 -16.12 2.09
CA THR A 119 6.98 -16.13 1.12
C THR A 119 6.00 -15.01 1.45
N ASP A 120 5.65 -14.25 0.42
CA ASP A 120 4.60 -13.24 0.44
C ASP A 120 3.40 -13.75 -0.36
N TYR A 121 2.20 -13.66 0.21
CA TYR A 121 0.96 -14.13 -0.40
C TYR A 121 0.14 -13.03 -1.07
N GLY A 122 0.65 -11.80 -1.25
CA GLY A 122 -0.22 -10.82 -1.86
C GLY A 122 0.26 -9.43 -2.19
N VAL A 123 1.54 -9.07 -2.21
CA VAL A 123 1.91 -7.78 -2.83
C VAL A 123 3.14 -7.90 -3.70
N THR A 124 2.95 -7.78 -5.02
CA THR A 124 4.07 -7.56 -5.95
C THR A 124 3.90 -6.25 -6.69
N VAL A 125 5.02 -5.66 -7.10
CA VAL A 125 5.05 -4.42 -7.87
C VAL A 125 5.58 -4.72 -9.26
N VAL A 126 4.98 -4.07 -10.26
CA VAL A 126 5.43 -4.15 -11.65
C VAL A 126 5.72 -2.74 -12.11
N ASP A 127 7.01 -2.47 -12.31
CA ASP A 127 7.50 -1.19 -12.81
C ASP A 127 7.56 -1.24 -14.34
N THR A 128 6.91 -0.28 -15.00
CA THR A 128 6.77 -0.24 -16.45
C THR A 128 7.20 1.10 -17.01
N VAL A 129 7.96 1.09 -18.11
CA VAL A 129 8.34 2.33 -18.81
C VAL A 129 7.15 2.80 -19.63
N VAL A 130 6.73 4.04 -19.41
CA VAL A 130 5.60 4.67 -20.11
C VAL A 130 6.05 5.93 -20.86
N PRO A 131 5.55 6.17 -22.08
CA PRO A 131 5.80 7.41 -22.80
C PRO A 131 5.05 8.59 -22.16
N LEU A 132 5.75 9.70 -21.97
CA LEU A 132 5.18 10.97 -21.54
C LEU A 132 4.54 11.67 -22.74
N HIS A 133 3.23 11.63 -22.80
CA HIS A 133 2.48 12.35 -23.84
C HIS A 133 2.16 13.76 -23.37
N GLY A 134 3.10 14.71 -23.51
CA GLY A 134 2.88 16.18 -23.50
C GLY A 134 1.99 16.82 -22.41
N GLY A 135 1.62 16.09 -21.35
CA GLY A 135 0.58 16.46 -20.40
C GLY A 135 1.14 16.46 -18.98
N ILE A 136 1.16 17.66 -18.41
CA ILE A 136 1.28 18.08 -17.00
C ILE A 136 2.01 17.12 -16.07
N ARG A 137 3.22 17.54 -15.64
CA ARG A 137 3.98 16.99 -14.52
C ARG A 137 3.20 17.05 -13.21
#